data_AF-A0A1V3WFT2-F1
#
_entry.id   AF-A0A1V3WFT2-F1
#
_cell.length_a   1.000
_cell.length_b   1.000
_cell.length_c   1.000
_cell.angle_alpha   90.00
_cell.angle_beta   90.00
_cell.angle_gamma   90.00
#
_symmetry.space_group_name_H-M   'P 1'
#
loop_
_entity.id
_entity.type
_entity.pdbx_description
1 polymer ?
#
loop_
_entity_poly.entity_id
_entity_poly.type
_entity_poly.pdbx_seq_one_letter_code
_entity_poly.pdbx_strand_id
1 'polypeptide(L)'
;MALMNGLLHEIIEHGWVDREYIDAHTVGFDELRNRVAEFPPQRAAEICGVDADDIRCAARLLGTAERLLSTVLQGFYQSHQATAAAVQVNNIHLVRGMLGKPGCGILQMNGQPTAENTRECGADGDLPGFRNWSNDEHVADLARVWNIEPQQIPHYAPPTHAMQMFRYAEEGTLRMLWVTATNPAVSLPELSRIRDILAQTRLFLVVEDIFMTETAELADVVLPAAAWARKQERSPMPTAPCTSPKRPSSHQGSRVATWTFFSTMRGAWTFATRTAGR
;
A
#
# COMPACT_ATOMS: atom_id res chain seq x y z
N MET A 1 -14.82 -3.27 12.61
CA MET A 1 -15.87 -2.33 12.14
C MET A 1 -16.84 -1.90 13.24
N ALA A 2 -17.49 -2.82 13.96
CA ALA A 2 -18.52 -2.47 14.97
C ALA A 2 -18.04 -1.47 16.03
N LEU A 3 -16.84 -1.65 16.58
CA LEU A 3 -16.23 -0.70 17.53
C LEU A 3 -16.15 0.72 16.97
N MET A 4 -15.61 0.89 15.76
CA MET A 4 -15.45 2.21 15.14
C MET A 4 -16.79 2.90 14.87
N ASN A 5 -17.80 2.14 14.44
CA ASN A 5 -19.15 2.68 14.28
C ASN A 5 -19.74 3.08 15.64
N GLY A 6 -19.51 2.31 16.71
CA GLY A 6 -19.93 2.66 18.07
C GLY A 6 -19.27 3.93 18.61
N LEU A 7 -17.99 4.14 18.32
CA LEU A 7 -17.29 5.38 18.67
C LEU A 7 -17.89 6.58 17.93
N LEU A 8 -18.10 6.46 16.62
CA LEU A 8 -18.71 7.52 15.81
C LEU A 8 -20.16 7.80 16.19
N HIS A 9 -20.92 6.76 16.53
CA HIS A 9 -22.28 6.88 17.07
C HIS A 9 -22.29 7.80 18.28
N GLU A 10 -21.48 7.50 19.29
CA GLU A 10 -21.41 8.28 20.53
C GLU A 10 -20.93 9.71 20.28
N ILE A 11 -19.93 9.91 19.42
CA ILE A 11 -19.45 11.25 19.05
C ILE A 11 -20.56 12.09 18.42
N ILE A 12 -21.32 11.51 17.50
CA ILE A 12 -22.39 12.21 16.78
C ILE A 12 -23.60 12.46 17.71
N GLU A 13 -24.03 11.47 18.47
CA GLU A 13 -25.19 11.56 19.37
C GLU A 13 -25.00 12.61 20.47
N HIS A 14 -23.78 12.72 21.02
CA HIS A 14 -23.46 13.73 22.03
C HIS A 14 -23.15 15.11 21.44
N GLY A 15 -23.24 15.28 20.13
CA GLY A 15 -22.98 16.55 19.46
C GLY A 15 -21.51 16.99 19.52
N TRP A 16 -20.58 16.06 19.76
CA TRP A 16 -19.14 16.32 19.75
C TRP A 16 -18.61 16.42 18.32
N VAL A 17 -19.28 17.20 17.47
CA VAL A 17 -18.95 17.35 16.05
C VAL A 17 -18.69 18.81 15.73
N ASP A 18 -17.81 19.06 14.77
CA ASP A 18 -17.56 20.38 14.21
C ASP A 18 -18.47 20.58 12.99
N ARG A 19 -19.68 21.12 13.23
CA ARG A 19 -20.69 21.27 12.16
C ARG A 19 -20.24 22.22 11.06
N GLU A 20 -19.56 23.31 11.42
CA GLU A 20 -19.04 24.26 10.44
C GLU A 20 -18.02 23.60 9.50
N TYR A 21 -17.11 22.78 10.05
CA TYR A 21 -16.17 22.02 9.24
C TYR A 21 -16.86 20.97 8.37
N ILE A 22 -17.83 20.23 8.92
CA ILE A 22 -18.59 19.22 8.19
C ILE A 22 -19.28 19.84 6.97
N ASP A 23 -20.00 20.95 7.18
CA ASP A 23 -20.76 21.62 6.12
C ASP A 23 -19.85 22.22 5.04
N ALA A 24 -18.66 22.70 5.42
CA ALA A 24 -17.73 23.33 4.49
C ALA A 24 -16.83 22.35 3.71
N HIS A 25 -16.52 21.18 4.28
CA HIS A 25 -15.40 20.35 3.81
C HIS A 25 -15.72 18.86 3.65
N THR A 26 -16.95 18.43 3.90
CA THR A 26 -17.31 17.01 3.84
C THR A 26 -18.56 16.77 3.00
N VAL A 27 -18.78 15.50 2.64
CA VAL A 27 -20.00 15.03 1.98
C VAL A 27 -20.47 13.75 2.66
N GLY A 28 -21.76 13.42 2.55
CA GLY A 28 -22.31 12.15 3.06
C GLY A 28 -22.45 12.05 4.58
N PHE A 29 -22.44 13.17 5.31
CA PHE A 29 -22.57 13.15 6.78
C PHE A 29 -23.89 12.53 7.26
N ASP A 30 -25.02 12.84 6.60
CA ASP A 30 -26.31 12.24 6.96
C ASP A 30 -26.33 10.72 6.75
N GLU A 31 -25.70 10.24 5.68
CA GLU A 31 -25.55 8.80 5.40
C GLU A 31 -24.71 8.12 6.47
N LEU A 32 -23.59 8.75 6.86
CA LEU A 32 -22.75 8.28 7.96
C LEU A 32 -23.54 8.23 9.27
N ARG A 33 -24.25 9.31 9.65
CA ARG A 33 -25.08 9.37 10.86
C ARG A 33 -26.09 8.23 10.89
N ASN A 34 -26.84 8.05 9.80
CA ASN A 34 -27.85 7.00 9.72
C ASN A 34 -27.22 5.61 9.85
N ARG A 35 -26.04 5.41 9.25
CA ARG A 35 -25.32 4.14 9.31
C ARG A 35 -24.80 3.82 10.72
N VAL A 36 -24.25 4.80 11.43
CA VAL A 36 -23.73 4.56 12.78
C VAL A 36 -24.82 4.56 13.84
N ALA A 37 -26.00 5.14 13.57
CA ALA A 37 -27.17 5.02 14.43
C ALA A 37 -27.56 3.55 14.71
N GLU A 38 -27.26 2.64 13.77
CA GLU A 38 -27.46 1.19 13.94
C GLU A 38 -26.53 0.54 14.98
N PHE A 39 -25.51 1.25 15.46
CA PHE A 39 -24.45 0.73 16.34
C PHE A 39 -24.33 1.51 17.67
N PRO A 40 -25.36 1.49 18.53
CA PRO A 40 -25.22 2.00 19.89
C PRO A 40 -24.14 1.22 20.67
N PRO A 41 -23.55 1.78 21.74
CA PRO A 41 -22.45 1.15 22.47
C PRO A 41 -22.73 -0.28 22.92
N GLN A 42 -23.95 -0.58 23.36
CA GLN A 42 -24.33 -1.92 23.80
C GLN A 42 -24.20 -2.95 22.68
N ARG A 43 -24.62 -2.60 21.46
CA ARG A 43 -24.49 -3.47 20.29
C ARG A 43 -23.03 -3.65 19.89
N ALA A 44 -22.26 -2.56 19.88
CA ALA A 44 -20.84 -2.62 19.55
C ALA A 44 -20.06 -3.45 20.59
N ALA A 45 -20.39 -3.30 21.88
CA ALA A 45 -19.85 -4.06 23.00
C ALA A 45 -20.11 -5.56 22.86
N GLU A 46 -21.36 -5.95 22.57
CA GLU A 46 -21.75 -7.34 22.35
C GLU A 46 -20.93 -7.98 21.21
N ILE A 47 -20.81 -7.28 20.07
CA ILE A 47 -20.08 -7.79 18.89
C ILE A 47 -18.57 -7.88 19.18
N CYS A 48 -18.01 -6.91 19.90
CA CYS A 48 -16.57 -6.81 20.10
C CYS A 48 -16.07 -7.54 21.36
N GLY A 49 -16.97 -7.97 22.25
CA GLY A 49 -16.62 -8.60 23.52
C GLY A 49 -15.92 -7.64 24.49
N VAL A 50 -16.34 -6.37 24.55
CA VAL A 50 -15.78 -5.34 25.45
C VAL A 50 -16.90 -4.68 26.26
N ASP A 51 -16.57 -3.93 27.31
CA ASP A 51 -17.57 -3.18 28.07
C ASP A 51 -18.13 -2.01 27.23
N ALA A 52 -19.44 -1.78 27.32
CA ALA A 52 -20.07 -0.64 26.68
C ALA A 52 -19.58 0.69 27.27
N ASP A 53 -19.28 0.72 28.57
CA ASP A 53 -18.76 1.92 29.25
C ASP A 53 -17.36 2.29 28.78
N ASP A 54 -16.53 1.30 28.41
CA ASP A 54 -15.21 1.54 27.79
C ASP A 54 -15.37 2.21 26.42
N ILE A 55 -16.36 1.80 25.62
CA ILE A 55 -16.68 2.42 24.34
C ILE A 55 -17.13 3.88 24.54
N ARG A 56 -18.02 4.14 25.51
CA ARG A 56 -18.46 5.51 25.85
C ARG A 56 -17.29 6.36 26.31
N CYS A 57 -16.43 5.81 27.17
CA CYS A 57 -15.25 6.50 27.67
C CYS A 57 -14.30 6.87 26.53
N ALA A 58 -13.99 5.92 25.64
CA ALA A 58 -13.15 6.15 24.48
C ALA A 58 -13.76 7.19 23.52
N ALA A 59 -15.06 7.09 23.22
CA ALA A 59 -15.75 8.06 22.38
C ALA A 59 -15.72 9.47 22.97
N ARG A 60 -15.89 9.60 24.29
CA ARG A 60 -15.76 10.88 24.99
C ARG A 60 -14.36 11.45 24.86
N LEU A 61 -13.32 10.65 25.10
CA LEU A 61 -11.93 11.10 24.94
C LEU A 61 -11.65 11.62 23.53
N LEU A 62 -12.14 10.92 22.49
CA LEU A 62 -11.99 11.33 21.10
C LEU A 62 -12.85 12.56 20.75
N GLY A 63 -14.09 12.58 21.23
CA GLY A 63 -15.07 13.63 20.96
C GLY A 63 -14.77 14.96 21.65
N THR A 64 -14.11 14.93 22.81
CA THR A 64 -13.76 16.16 23.55
C THR A 64 -12.30 16.57 23.39
N ALA A 65 -11.51 15.83 22.62
CA ALA A 65 -10.11 16.21 22.35
C ALA A 65 -10.04 17.56 21.63
N GLU A 66 -9.16 18.44 22.11
CA GLU A 66 -8.81 19.71 21.44
C GLU A 66 -7.89 19.48 20.24
N ARG A 67 -7.07 18.44 20.31
CA ARG A 67 -6.15 18.00 19.25
C ARG A 67 -6.13 16.49 19.21
N LEU A 68 -6.29 15.92 18.02
CA LEU A 68 -6.33 14.48 17.81
C LEU A 68 -5.36 14.07 16.72
N LEU A 69 -4.41 13.20 17.08
CA LEU A 69 -3.50 12.56 16.16
C LEU A 69 -3.77 11.06 16.19
N SER A 70 -4.04 10.44 15.04
CA SER A 70 -4.27 9.00 14.95
C SER A 70 -3.23 8.32 14.07
N THR A 71 -2.83 7.13 14.49
CA THR A 71 -2.05 6.19 13.68
C THR A 71 -2.68 4.82 13.82
N VAL A 72 -2.75 4.08 12.71
CA VAL A 72 -3.16 2.68 12.69
C VAL A 72 -2.15 1.88 11.89
N LEU A 73 -1.99 0.61 12.26
CA LEU A 73 -1.02 -0.32 11.68
C LEU A 73 -1.74 -1.58 11.18
N GLN A 74 -1.01 -2.68 11.06
CA GLN A 74 -1.49 -3.93 10.47
C GLN A 74 -2.74 -4.51 11.16
N GLY A 75 -3.01 -4.20 12.44
CA GLY A 75 -4.27 -4.57 13.09
C GLY A 75 -5.52 -4.02 12.39
N PHE A 76 -5.41 -2.89 11.69
CA PHE A 76 -6.45 -2.38 10.79
C PHE A 76 -6.24 -2.88 9.35
N TYR A 77 -5.02 -2.80 8.83
CA TYR A 77 -4.75 -3.02 7.41
C TYR A 77 -4.76 -4.49 6.97
N GLN A 78 -4.52 -5.45 7.87
CA GLN A 78 -4.55 -6.89 7.58
C GLN A 78 -5.88 -7.50 8.00
N SER A 79 -6.97 -6.88 7.54
CA SER A 79 -8.34 -7.34 7.77
C SER A 79 -9.13 -7.33 6.47
N HIS A 80 -10.10 -8.24 6.34
CA HIS A 80 -11.01 -8.27 5.18
C HIS A 80 -11.84 -6.98 5.03
N GLN A 81 -11.92 -6.16 6.09
CA GLN A 81 -12.62 -4.88 6.14
C GLN A 81 -11.66 -3.68 6.29
N ALA A 82 -10.38 -3.85 5.96
CA ALA A 82 -9.33 -2.85 6.17
C ALA A 82 -9.70 -1.46 5.63
N THR A 83 -10.15 -1.36 4.37
CA THR A 83 -10.52 -0.08 3.76
C THR A 83 -11.65 0.61 4.53
N ALA A 84 -12.72 -0.13 4.84
CA ALA A 84 -13.85 0.42 5.58
C ALA A 84 -13.42 0.85 7.00
N ALA A 85 -12.57 0.08 7.66
CA ALA A 85 -12.10 0.39 9.00
C ALA A 85 -11.19 1.64 9.02
N ALA A 86 -10.28 1.76 8.04
CA ALA A 86 -9.43 2.93 7.86
C ALA A 86 -10.26 4.19 7.56
N VAL A 87 -11.29 4.08 6.70
CA VAL A 87 -12.23 5.17 6.44
C VAL A 87 -12.94 5.63 7.71
N GLN A 88 -13.28 4.72 8.64
CA GLN A 88 -13.88 5.17 9.91
C GLN A 88 -12.91 5.95 10.80
N VAL A 89 -11.61 5.66 10.74
CA VAL A 89 -10.61 6.52 11.41
C VAL A 89 -10.64 7.91 10.79
N ASN A 90 -10.68 8.00 9.45
CA ASN A 90 -10.81 9.28 8.75
C ASN A 90 -12.09 10.03 9.15
N ASN A 91 -13.21 9.32 9.23
CA ASN A 91 -14.49 9.90 9.62
C ASN A 91 -14.44 10.54 11.00
N ILE A 92 -13.75 9.95 11.98
CA ILE A 92 -13.59 10.57 13.31
C ILE A 92 -12.90 11.94 13.20
N HIS A 93 -11.87 12.05 12.37
CA HIS A 93 -11.17 13.34 12.16
C HIS A 93 -12.02 14.34 11.39
N LEU A 94 -12.75 13.87 10.37
CA LEU A 94 -13.62 14.71 9.55
C LEU A 94 -14.78 15.28 10.36
N VAL A 95 -15.49 14.46 11.14
CA VAL A 95 -16.62 14.95 11.95
C VAL A 95 -16.16 15.86 13.10
N ARG A 96 -14.88 15.80 13.48
CA ARG A 96 -14.27 16.66 14.50
C ARG A 96 -13.56 17.89 13.94
N GLY A 97 -13.42 18.02 12.62
CA GLY A 97 -12.63 19.10 12.02
C GLY A 97 -11.14 19.09 12.42
N MET A 98 -10.57 17.89 12.58
CA MET A 98 -9.21 17.66 13.10
C MET A 98 -8.17 17.45 11.98
N LEU A 99 -8.33 18.09 10.84
CA LEU A 99 -7.36 18.07 9.74
C LEU A 99 -6.83 19.49 9.45
N GLY A 100 -5.58 19.59 9.00
CA GLY A 100 -4.97 20.87 8.61
C GLY A 100 -4.59 21.80 9.76
N LYS A 101 -4.60 21.32 11.01
CA LYS A 101 -4.27 22.08 12.23
C LYS A 101 -3.06 21.47 12.95
N PRO A 102 -2.16 22.25 13.57
CA PRO A 102 -1.03 21.71 14.33
C PRO A 102 -1.46 20.74 15.44
N GLY A 103 -0.92 19.52 15.40
CA GLY A 103 -1.26 18.45 16.35
C GLY A 103 -2.53 17.69 16.01
N CYS A 104 -3.17 17.99 14.87
CA CYS A 104 -4.35 17.29 14.38
C CYS A 104 -4.05 16.58 13.05
N GLY A 105 -4.42 15.31 12.93
CA GLY A 105 -4.30 14.59 11.67
C GLY A 105 -4.15 13.08 11.81
N ILE A 106 -3.91 12.46 10.66
CA ILE A 106 -3.75 11.02 10.55
C ILE A 106 -2.34 10.76 10.04
N LEU A 107 -1.57 10.02 10.83
CA LEU A 107 -0.23 9.60 10.48
C LEU A 107 -0.28 8.14 10.05
N GLN A 108 -0.04 7.92 8.76
CA GLN A 108 0.23 6.59 8.25
C GLN A 108 1.65 6.19 8.62
N MET A 109 1.79 5.28 9.58
CA MET A 109 3.06 4.62 9.85
C MET A 109 3.22 3.42 8.91
N ASN A 110 4.25 3.47 8.07
CA ASN A 110 4.63 2.35 7.22
C ASN A 110 5.56 1.40 7.97
N GLY A 111 5.29 0.09 7.88
CA GLY A 111 6.11 -0.93 8.54
C GLY A 111 7.45 -1.17 7.86
N GLN A 112 7.48 -1.10 6.51
CA GLN A 112 8.69 -1.25 5.72
C GLN A 112 9.34 0.12 5.44
N PRO A 113 10.69 0.20 5.39
CA PRO A 113 11.41 1.47 5.29
C PRO A 113 11.11 2.25 4.00
N THR A 114 10.87 1.55 2.89
CA THR A 114 10.61 2.16 1.57
C THR A 114 9.20 1.89 1.06
N ALA A 115 8.27 1.45 1.91
CA ALA A 115 6.91 1.12 1.49
C ALA A 115 6.23 2.31 0.81
N GLU A 116 6.40 3.51 1.38
CA GLU A 116 5.85 4.74 0.82
C GLU A 116 6.44 5.07 -0.55
N ASN A 117 7.75 4.87 -0.72
CA ASN A 117 8.42 5.11 -1.99
C ASN A 117 7.95 4.21 -3.10
N THR A 118 7.70 2.95 -2.75
CA THR A 118 7.14 2.01 -3.71
C THR A 118 5.79 2.52 -4.22
N ARG A 119 4.96 3.13 -3.36
CA ARG A 119 3.69 3.76 -3.77
C ARG A 119 3.89 5.02 -4.60
N GLU A 120 4.75 5.93 -4.13
CA GLU A 120 5.09 7.16 -4.85
C GLU A 120 5.64 6.85 -6.25
N CYS A 121 6.38 5.75 -6.41
CA CYS A 121 6.92 5.29 -7.69
C CYS A 121 5.91 4.50 -8.54
N GLY A 122 4.70 4.23 -8.04
CA GLY A 122 3.65 3.51 -8.76
C GLY A 122 3.88 1.99 -8.88
N ALA A 123 4.53 1.38 -7.88
CA ALA A 123 4.86 -0.04 -7.87
C ALA A 123 3.90 -0.90 -7.01
N ASP A 124 2.77 -0.34 -6.57
CA ASP A 124 1.71 -1.02 -5.81
C ASP A 124 0.33 -0.95 -6.47
N GLY A 125 0.27 -0.44 -7.70
CA GLY A 125 -0.92 -0.37 -8.54
C GLY A 125 -1.24 1.05 -9.01
N ASP A 126 -0.91 2.07 -8.23
CA ASP A 126 -1.05 3.44 -8.72
C ASP A 126 -0.01 3.76 -9.80
N LEU A 127 -0.27 4.78 -10.60
CA LEU A 127 0.75 5.32 -11.50
C LEU A 127 1.68 6.27 -10.72
N PRO A 128 2.95 6.43 -11.13
CA PRO A 128 3.92 7.24 -10.41
C PRO A 128 3.39 8.63 -10.03
N GLY A 129 3.69 9.07 -8.81
CA GLY A 129 3.23 10.33 -8.24
C GLY A 129 1.76 10.32 -7.81
N PHE A 130 1.25 9.18 -7.36
CA PHE A 130 -0.17 8.98 -6.97
C PHE A 130 -1.16 9.32 -8.09
N ARG A 131 -0.75 9.10 -9.34
CA ARG A 131 -1.62 9.27 -10.50
C ARG A 131 -2.63 8.12 -10.52
N ASN A 132 -3.91 8.47 -10.47
CA ASN A 132 -4.98 7.51 -10.63
C ASN A 132 -5.04 6.97 -12.08
N TRP A 133 -4.98 5.65 -12.22
CA TRP A 133 -5.08 4.93 -13.50
C TRP A 133 -6.43 5.12 -14.21
N SER A 134 -7.52 5.43 -13.49
CA SER A 134 -8.84 5.67 -14.07
C SER A 134 -9.10 7.12 -14.47
N ASN A 135 -8.13 8.01 -14.26
CA ASN A 135 -8.21 9.41 -14.69
C ASN A 135 -7.40 9.61 -15.97
N ASP A 136 -8.10 9.86 -17.08
CA ASP A 136 -7.50 10.05 -18.39
C ASP A 136 -6.50 11.23 -18.44
N GLU A 137 -6.72 12.29 -17.67
CA GLU A 137 -5.79 13.42 -17.59
C GLU A 137 -4.47 13.02 -16.92
N HIS A 138 -4.53 12.20 -15.88
CA HIS A 138 -3.35 11.67 -15.21
C HIS A 138 -2.55 10.74 -16.13
N VAL A 139 -3.24 9.87 -16.87
CA VAL A 139 -2.61 8.97 -17.85
C VAL A 139 -1.96 9.78 -18.97
N ALA A 140 -2.67 10.76 -19.53
CA ALA A 140 -2.16 11.62 -20.60
C ALA A 140 -0.91 12.41 -20.16
N ASP A 141 -0.93 12.95 -18.93
CA ASP A 141 0.24 13.63 -18.38
C ASP A 141 1.44 12.69 -18.22
N LEU A 142 1.23 11.48 -17.71
CA LEU A 142 2.31 10.49 -17.57
C LEU A 142 2.87 10.05 -18.93
N ALA A 143 2.00 9.79 -19.90
CA ALA A 143 2.37 9.41 -21.27
C ALA A 143 3.23 10.50 -21.92
N ARG A 144 2.85 11.77 -21.76
CA ARG A 144 3.64 12.94 -22.19
C ARG A 144 5.02 12.98 -21.53
N VAL A 145 5.11 12.76 -20.21
CA VAL A 145 6.39 12.74 -19.48
C VAL A 145 7.30 11.60 -19.95
N TRP A 146 6.72 10.44 -20.24
CA TRP A 146 7.46 9.27 -20.72
C TRP A 146 7.71 9.23 -22.22
N ASN A 147 7.16 10.19 -22.98
CA ASN A 147 7.23 10.26 -24.43
C ASN A 147 6.73 8.95 -25.08
N ILE A 148 5.53 8.52 -24.67
CA ILE A 148 4.79 7.38 -25.22
C ILE A 148 3.34 7.79 -25.49
N GLU A 149 2.62 6.99 -26.27
CA GLU A 149 1.18 7.17 -26.45
C GLU A 149 0.42 6.68 -25.20
N PRO A 150 -0.68 7.35 -24.77
CA PRO A 150 -1.47 6.93 -23.61
C PRO A 150 -1.92 5.46 -23.65
N GLN A 151 -2.26 4.94 -24.83
CA GLN A 151 -2.70 3.55 -25.01
C GLN A 151 -1.60 2.52 -24.75
N GLN A 152 -0.33 2.95 -24.66
CA GLN A 152 0.77 2.07 -24.28
C GLN A 152 0.84 1.85 -22.76
N ILE A 153 0.14 2.67 -21.97
CA ILE A 153 -0.02 2.47 -20.53
C ILE A 153 -1.24 1.56 -20.32
N PRO A 154 -1.10 0.37 -19.73
CA PRO A 154 -2.23 -0.52 -19.50
C PRO A 154 -3.09 0.00 -18.33
N HIS A 155 -4.09 0.84 -18.63
CA HIS A 155 -4.95 1.52 -17.64
C HIS A 155 -6.45 1.25 -17.82
N TYR A 156 -6.83 0.25 -18.61
CA TYR A 156 -8.24 -0.08 -18.89
C TYR A 156 -8.94 -0.86 -17.77
N ALA A 157 -8.21 -1.30 -16.75
CA ALA A 157 -8.71 -2.05 -15.62
C ALA A 157 -7.90 -1.75 -14.36
N PRO A 158 -8.44 -2.05 -13.16
CA PRO A 158 -7.68 -1.93 -11.93
C PRO A 158 -6.36 -2.72 -11.98
N PRO A 159 -5.30 -2.20 -11.36
CA PRO A 159 -4.01 -2.87 -11.28
C PRO A 159 -4.12 -4.26 -10.64
N THR A 160 -3.38 -5.22 -11.19
CA THR A 160 -3.36 -6.59 -10.68
C THR A 160 -2.61 -6.65 -9.35
N HIS A 161 -3.31 -6.84 -8.24
CA HIS A 161 -2.68 -7.00 -6.93
C HIS A 161 -1.96 -8.35 -6.79
N ALA A 162 -1.00 -8.43 -5.86
CA ALA A 162 -0.11 -9.59 -5.69
C ALA A 162 -0.85 -10.94 -5.61
N MET A 163 -1.88 -11.07 -4.77
CA MET A 163 -2.63 -12.32 -4.67
C MET A 163 -3.31 -12.74 -5.99
N GLN A 164 -3.71 -11.79 -6.84
CA GLN A 164 -4.25 -12.09 -8.16
C GLN A 164 -3.14 -12.54 -9.12
N MET A 165 -1.95 -11.95 -9.04
CA MET A 165 -0.77 -12.42 -9.79
C MET A 165 -0.44 -13.87 -9.46
N PHE A 166 -0.49 -14.26 -8.18
CA PHE A 166 -0.28 -15.66 -7.77
C PHE A 166 -1.39 -16.60 -8.26
N ARG A 167 -2.65 -16.17 -8.30
CA ARG A 167 -3.73 -16.95 -8.95
C ARG A 167 -3.47 -17.14 -10.44
N TYR A 168 -3.07 -16.09 -11.14
CA TYR A 168 -2.72 -16.21 -12.56
C TYR A 168 -1.52 -17.12 -12.81
N ALA A 169 -0.55 -17.13 -11.90
CA ALA A 169 0.57 -18.07 -11.94
C ALA A 169 0.08 -19.52 -11.74
N GLU A 170 -0.81 -19.72 -10.76
CA GLU A 170 -1.43 -21.01 -10.46
C GLU A 170 -2.30 -21.54 -11.61
N GLU A 171 -2.98 -20.66 -12.35
CA GLU A 171 -3.79 -21.02 -13.52
C GLU A 171 -2.93 -21.20 -14.78
N GLY A 172 -1.70 -20.65 -14.79
CA GLY A 172 -0.78 -20.69 -15.93
C GLY A 172 -0.99 -19.59 -16.98
N THR A 173 -1.80 -18.58 -16.66
CA THR A 173 -1.96 -17.36 -17.47
C THR A 173 -0.78 -16.41 -17.29
N LEU A 174 -0.22 -16.33 -16.08
CA LEU A 174 1.07 -15.70 -15.79
C LEU A 174 2.16 -16.78 -15.82
N ARG A 175 3.10 -16.66 -16.76
CA ARG A 175 4.16 -17.66 -16.98
C ARG A 175 5.57 -17.17 -16.62
N MET A 176 5.71 -15.90 -16.29
CA MET A 176 6.96 -15.33 -15.80
C MET A 176 6.65 -14.44 -14.60
N LEU A 177 7.32 -14.72 -13.47
CA LEU A 177 7.25 -13.89 -12.27
C LEU A 177 8.66 -13.41 -11.93
N TRP A 178 8.82 -12.09 -11.81
CA TRP A 178 10.06 -11.49 -11.32
C TRP A 178 9.82 -10.94 -9.91
N VAL A 179 10.48 -11.55 -8.94
CA VAL A 179 10.44 -11.16 -7.53
C VAL A 179 11.70 -10.36 -7.19
N THR A 180 11.53 -9.14 -6.69
CA THR A 180 12.66 -8.27 -6.32
C THR A 180 12.59 -7.95 -4.83
N ALA A 181 13.65 -8.27 -4.09
CA ALA A 181 13.86 -7.91 -2.68
C ALA A 181 12.67 -8.22 -1.75
N THR A 182 12.00 -9.35 -1.97
CA THR A 182 10.91 -9.85 -1.13
C THR A 182 10.89 -11.37 -1.13
N ASN A 183 10.31 -11.97 -0.09
CA ASN A 183 10.35 -13.41 0.16
C ASN A 183 8.94 -14.03 0.31
N PRO A 184 8.16 -14.13 -0.78
CA PRO A 184 6.79 -14.65 -0.76
C PRO A 184 6.68 -16.08 -0.21
N ALA A 185 7.71 -16.91 -0.35
CA ALA A 185 7.75 -18.27 0.21
C ALA A 185 7.76 -18.32 1.76
N VAL A 186 7.86 -17.15 2.42
CA VAL A 186 7.82 -16.99 3.88
C VAL A 186 6.76 -15.99 4.33
N SER A 187 6.50 -14.93 3.56
CA SER A 187 5.69 -13.79 4.02
C SER A 187 4.23 -13.80 3.58
N LEU A 188 3.86 -14.56 2.55
CA LEU A 188 2.48 -14.60 2.05
C LEU A 188 1.58 -15.55 2.87
N PRO A 189 0.26 -15.29 2.93
CA PRO A 189 -0.68 -16.26 3.48
C PRO A 189 -0.72 -17.54 2.63
N GLU A 190 -1.25 -18.62 3.17
CA GLU A 190 -1.37 -19.92 2.47
C GLU A 190 -0.01 -20.45 1.97
N LEU A 191 1.02 -20.39 2.83
CA LEU A 191 2.42 -20.66 2.46
C LEU A 191 2.64 -21.94 1.65
N SER A 192 1.97 -23.04 1.99
CA SER A 192 2.08 -24.29 1.22
C SER A 192 1.66 -24.10 -0.23
N ARG A 193 0.52 -23.45 -0.46
CA ARG A 193 0.02 -23.14 -1.80
C ARG A 193 0.96 -22.18 -2.54
N ILE A 194 1.47 -21.16 -1.88
CA ILE A 194 2.42 -20.22 -2.50
C ILE A 194 3.71 -20.93 -2.92
N ARG A 195 4.25 -21.81 -2.09
CA ARG A 195 5.44 -22.62 -2.43
C ARG A 195 5.16 -23.56 -3.59
N ASP A 196 3.99 -24.21 -3.60
CA ASP A 196 3.56 -25.06 -4.71
C ASP A 196 3.45 -24.28 -6.03
N ILE A 197 2.95 -23.04 -6.00
CA ILE A 197 2.88 -22.14 -7.16
C ILE A 197 4.29 -21.75 -7.64
N LEU A 198 5.16 -21.35 -6.73
CA LEU A 198 6.53 -20.92 -7.06
C LEU A 198 7.39 -22.06 -7.62
N ALA A 199 7.12 -23.31 -7.23
CA ALA A 199 7.87 -24.49 -7.69
C ALA A 199 7.36 -25.10 -9.01
N GLN A 200 6.32 -24.52 -9.64
CA GLN A 200 5.75 -25.09 -10.86
C GLN A 200 6.68 -24.92 -12.06
N THR A 201 6.89 -25.99 -12.83
CA THR A 201 7.72 -25.97 -14.04
C THR A 201 7.22 -25.07 -15.17
N ARG A 202 5.94 -24.68 -15.14
CA ARG A 202 5.33 -23.77 -16.13
C ARG A 202 5.50 -22.29 -15.77
N LEU A 203 5.99 -21.98 -14.58
CA LEU A 203 6.26 -20.62 -14.12
C LEU A 203 7.76 -20.39 -14.18
N PHE A 204 8.20 -19.47 -15.04
CA PHE A 204 9.58 -19.03 -15.06
C PHE A 204 9.80 -17.98 -13.96
N LEU A 205 10.51 -18.36 -12.90
CA LEU A 205 10.73 -17.56 -11.71
C LEU A 205 12.13 -16.92 -11.72
N VAL A 206 12.15 -15.59 -11.76
CA VAL A 206 13.36 -14.78 -11.60
C VAL A 206 13.33 -14.14 -10.21
N VAL A 207 14.38 -14.34 -9.42
CA VAL A 207 14.53 -13.71 -8.10
C VAL A 207 15.74 -12.82 -8.07
N GLU A 208 15.52 -11.54 -7.80
CA GLU A 208 16.57 -10.57 -7.55
C GLU A 208 16.65 -10.26 -6.06
N ASP A 209 17.72 -10.72 -5.40
CA ASP A 209 17.89 -10.57 -3.96
C ASP A 209 19.37 -10.40 -3.56
N ILE A 210 19.59 -9.89 -2.36
CA ILE A 210 20.91 -9.70 -1.75
C ILE A 210 21.40 -10.96 -1.01
N PHE A 211 20.48 -11.88 -0.68
CA PHE A 211 20.72 -13.18 -0.04
C PHE A 211 20.03 -14.31 -0.82
N MET A 212 20.46 -15.56 -0.58
CA MET A 212 19.70 -16.74 -1.01
C MET A 212 18.55 -16.95 -0.03
N THR A 213 17.37 -16.45 -0.37
CA THR A 213 16.13 -16.61 0.41
C THR A 213 15.39 -17.89 0.01
N GLU A 214 14.41 -18.31 0.80
CA GLU A 214 13.54 -19.47 0.49
C GLU A 214 12.81 -19.30 -0.85
N THR A 215 12.52 -18.05 -1.26
CA THR A 215 11.99 -17.79 -2.60
C THR A 215 13.08 -17.94 -3.66
N ALA A 216 14.31 -17.49 -3.40
CA ALA A 216 15.43 -17.63 -4.33
C ALA A 216 15.85 -19.10 -4.53
N GLU A 217 15.71 -19.95 -3.52
CA GLU A 217 15.95 -21.40 -3.63
C GLU A 217 15.00 -22.09 -4.62
N LEU A 218 13.82 -21.51 -4.87
CA LEU A 218 12.83 -22.02 -5.83
C LEU A 218 13.00 -21.42 -7.24
N ALA A 219 13.90 -20.47 -7.44
CA ALA A 219 14.00 -19.69 -8.67
C ALA A 219 14.73 -20.44 -9.79
N ASP A 220 14.29 -20.23 -11.04
CA ASP A 220 15.03 -20.67 -12.22
C ASP A 220 16.29 -19.80 -12.44
N VAL A 221 16.19 -18.51 -12.10
CA VAL A 221 17.29 -17.55 -12.22
C VAL A 221 17.38 -16.68 -10.97
N VAL A 222 18.57 -16.64 -10.36
CA VAL A 222 18.87 -15.73 -9.25
C VAL A 222 19.80 -14.60 -9.73
N LEU A 223 19.35 -13.36 -9.59
CA LEU A 223 20.11 -12.14 -9.91
C LEU A 223 20.67 -11.52 -8.63
N PRO A 224 22.01 -11.44 -8.47
CA PRO A 224 22.59 -10.93 -7.24
C PRO A 224 22.52 -9.39 -7.18
N ALA A 225 21.65 -8.88 -6.31
CA ALA A 225 21.55 -7.45 -6.03
C ALA A 225 22.67 -6.97 -5.09
N ALA A 226 23.14 -5.74 -5.28
CA ALA A 226 23.94 -5.07 -4.24
C ALA A 226 23.05 -4.57 -3.09
N ALA A 227 23.56 -4.66 -1.85
CA ALA A 227 22.86 -4.22 -0.65
C ALA A 227 22.79 -2.69 -0.52
N TRP A 228 21.85 -2.20 0.31
CA TRP A 228 21.53 -0.79 0.52
C TRP A 228 22.76 0.13 0.65
N ALA A 229 23.66 -0.15 1.60
CA ALA A 229 24.86 0.66 1.81
C ALA A 229 25.83 0.67 0.61
N ARG A 230 25.69 -0.26 -0.35
CA ARG A 230 26.62 -0.39 -1.49
C ARG A 230 26.15 0.33 -2.76
N LYS A 231 24.97 0.98 -2.70
CA LYS A 231 24.34 1.77 -3.78
C LYS A 231 23.93 3.16 -3.28
N GLN A 232 23.65 4.07 -4.21
CA GLN A 232 23.17 5.41 -3.91
C GLN A 232 21.73 5.55 -4.40
N GLU A 233 20.78 5.49 -3.47
CA GLU A 233 19.34 5.53 -3.72
C GLU A 233 18.68 6.45 -2.66
N ARG A 234 17.48 6.98 -2.92
CA ARG A 234 16.77 7.85 -1.96
C ARG A 234 15.73 7.05 -1.17
N SER A 235 15.69 7.27 0.14
CA SER A 235 14.67 6.74 1.06
C SER A 235 14.18 7.88 1.97
N PRO A 236 12.95 8.41 1.80
CA PRO A 236 12.24 9.11 2.85
C PRO A 236 11.90 8.16 4.00
N MET A 237 11.76 8.74 5.18
CA MET A 237 11.21 8.11 6.37
C MET A 237 9.83 8.73 6.63
N PRO A 238 8.92 8.06 7.37
CA PRO A 238 7.54 8.51 7.58
C PRO A 238 7.37 9.97 8.06
N THR A 239 8.41 10.58 8.63
CA THR A 239 8.42 11.96 9.12
C THR A 239 9.68 12.75 8.75
N ALA A 240 10.55 12.24 7.86
CA ALA A 240 11.84 12.87 7.55
C ALA A 240 12.04 13.12 6.04
N PRO A 241 12.81 14.15 5.65
CA PRO A 241 13.13 14.41 4.25
C PRO A 241 13.82 13.21 3.60
N CYS A 242 13.65 13.08 2.29
CA CYS A 242 14.30 12.08 1.44
C CYS A 242 15.81 12.01 1.73
N THR A 243 16.29 10.92 2.34
CA THR A 243 17.71 10.75 2.67
C THR A 243 18.41 9.87 1.63
N SER A 244 19.65 10.20 1.27
CA SER A 244 20.49 9.39 0.38
C SER A 244 21.71 8.86 1.15
N PRO A 245 21.93 7.53 1.23
CA PRO A 245 23.14 6.97 1.80
C PRO A 245 24.37 7.36 0.95
N LYS A 246 25.50 7.65 1.61
CA LYS A 246 26.80 7.75 0.92
C LYS A 246 27.37 6.35 0.68
N ARG A 247 27.78 6.06 -0.55
CA ARG A 247 28.41 4.80 -0.94
C ARG A 247 29.81 4.66 -0.30
N PRO A 248 30.08 3.66 0.57
CA PRO A 248 31.42 3.31 0.99
C PRO A 248 32.18 2.62 -0.16
N SER A 249 33.49 2.87 -0.27
CA SER A 249 34.32 2.31 -1.32
C SER A 249 34.68 0.84 -1.06
N SER A 250 34.28 -0.05 -1.99
CA SER A 250 35.00 -1.25 -2.49
C SER A 250 34.00 -2.27 -3.06
N HIS A 251 34.27 -2.77 -4.27
CA HIS A 251 33.52 -3.86 -4.89
C HIS A 251 34.17 -5.20 -4.50
N GLN A 252 33.36 -6.16 -4.02
CA GLN A 252 33.67 -7.58 -4.10
C GLN A 252 32.46 -8.27 -4.75
N GLY A 253 32.67 -8.83 -5.95
CA GLY A 253 31.67 -9.56 -6.74
C GLY A 253 30.92 -8.75 -7.81
N SER A 254 30.29 -9.45 -8.76
CA SER A 254 29.52 -8.92 -9.90
C SER A 254 28.13 -8.33 -9.54
N ARG A 255 27.96 -7.81 -8.31
CA ARG A 255 26.68 -7.30 -7.81
C ARG A 255 26.38 -5.92 -8.39
N VAL A 256 25.15 -5.70 -8.87
CA VAL A 256 24.76 -4.45 -9.57
C VAL A 256 23.55 -3.78 -8.92
N ALA A 257 23.33 -2.49 -9.21
CA ALA A 257 22.10 -1.77 -8.90
C ALA A 257 20.90 -2.37 -9.63
N THR A 258 19.77 -2.43 -8.94
CA THR A 258 18.52 -3.03 -9.43
C THR A 258 18.02 -2.28 -10.67
N TRP A 259 18.10 -0.95 -10.65
CA TRP A 259 17.86 -0.10 -11.83
C TRP A 259 18.78 -0.40 -13.02
N THR A 260 20.00 -0.88 -12.78
CA THR A 260 20.91 -1.29 -13.85
C THR A 260 20.45 -2.59 -14.51
N PHE A 261 19.88 -3.53 -13.76
CA PHE A 261 19.24 -4.72 -14.35
C PHE A 261 18.05 -4.32 -15.22
N PHE A 262 17.13 -3.50 -14.72
CA PHE A 262 15.97 -3.04 -15.49
C PHE A 262 16.36 -2.29 -16.77
N SER A 263 17.34 -1.37 -16.71
CA SER A 263 17.80 -0.63 -17.89
C SER A 263 18.50 -1.53 -18.91
N THR A 264 19.33 -2.47 -18.46
CA THR A 264 20.01 -3.44 -19.34
C THR A 264 19.01 -4.37 -20.01
N MET A 265 18.04 -4.90 -19.24
CA MET A 265 17.00 -5.76 -19.79
C MET A 265 16.08 -5.00 -20.74
N ARG A 266 15.69 -3.76 -20.42
CA ARG A 266 14.93 -2.91 -21.36
C ARG A 266 15.69 -2.75 -22.67
N GLY A 267 16.99 -2.50 -22.63
CA GLY A 267 17.85 -2.45 -23.82
C GLY A 267 17.83 -3.75 -24.62
N ALA A 268 18.00 -4.90 -23.94
CA ALA A 268 17.98 -6.22 -24.56
C ALA A 268 16.61 -6.59 -25.16
N TRP A 269 15.51 -6.29 -24.47
CA TRP A 269 14.14 -6.52 -24.94
C TRP A 269 13.75 -5.61 -26.12
N THR A 270 14.18 -4.35 -26.09
CA THR A 270 13.97 -3.41 -27.21
C THR A 270 14.79 -3.83 -28.44
N PHE A 271 15.97 -4.41 -28.21
CA PHE A 271 16.79 -4.99 -29.28
C PHE A 271 16.13 -6.25 -29.88
N ALA A 272 15.67 -7.17 -29.03
CA ALA A 272 15.03 -8.41 -29.46
C ALA A 272 13.72 -8.19 -30.23
N THR A 273 12.89 -7.22 -29.83
CA THR A 273 11.65 -6.88 -30.55
C THR A 273 11.91 -6.20 -31.90
N ARG A 274 13.00 -5.45 -32.03
CA ARG A 274 13.43 -4.87 -33.33
C ARG A 274 14.02 -5.90 -34.29
N THR A 275 14.69 -6.93 -33.79
CA THR A 275 15.25 -8.00 -34.62
C THR A 275 14.23 -9.07 -35.00
N ALA A 276 13.20 -9.31 -34.17
CA ALA A 276 12.11 -10.24 -34.49
C ALA A 276 11.09 -9.68 -35.51
N GLY A 277 11.15 -8.38 -35.83
CA GLY A 277 10.34 -7.72 -36.86
C GLY A 277 11.01 -7.60 -38.23
N ARG A 278 12.10 -8.35 -38.49
CA ARG A 278 12.74 -8.53 -39.80
C ARG A 278 12.71 -10.00 -40.20
#